data_AF-A0A2E3R0W3-F1
#
_entry.id   AF-A0A2E3R0W3-F1
#
_cell.length_a   1.000
_cell.length_b   1.000
_cell.length_c   1.000
_cell.angle_alpha   90.00
_cell.angle_beta   90.00
_cell.angle_gamma   90.00
#
_symmetry.space_group_name_H-M   'P 1'
#
loop_
_entity.id
_entity.type
_entity.pdbx_description
1 polymer ?
#
loop_
_entity_poly.entity_id
_entity_poly.type
_entity_poly.pdbx_seq_one_letter_code
_entity_poly.pdbx_strand_id
1 'polypeptide(L)'
;MVALLCPQIEHSVRVLLHLGAGKSTSSLDDDGIQKEYGLSAVLGWPEAEAVLGADVAFALRVLLVHPWGPNLRNRSAHGLIDDGAIDGPSCEYLWWLAVRLCLSPPPSVRDARLGGPPAAAST
;
A
#
# COMPACT_ATOMS: atom_id res chain seq x y z
N MET A 1 -7.48 10.43 -11.77
CA MET A 1 -7.03 10.32 -10.36
C MET A 1 -6.79 8.87 -9.95
N VAL A 2 -7.83 8.05 -9.82
CA VAL A 2 -7.75 6.66 -9.32
C VAL A 2 -6.80 5.78 -10.14
N ALA A 3 -6.84 5.90 -11.47
CA ALA A 3 -5.95 5.16 -12.38
C ALA A 3 -4.45 5.43 -12.15
N LEU A 4 -4.10 6.58 -11.57
CA LEU A 4 -2.71 6.91 -11.19
C LEU A 4 -2.43 6.52 -9.73
N LEU A 5 -3.35 6.82 -8.81
CA LEU A 5 -3.14 6.60 -7.38
C LEU A 5 -3.11 5.11 -7.00
N CYS A 6 -4.00 4.27 -7.56
CA CYS A 6 -4.04 2.86 -7.17
C CYS A 6 -2.71 2.14 -7.45
N PRO A 7 -2.08 2.26 -8.63
CA PRO A 7 -0.76 1.68 -8.87
C PRO A 7 0.33 2.24 -7.96
N GLN A 8 0.32 3.55 -7.70
CA GLN A 8 1.35 4.19 -6.86
C GLN A 8 1.23 3.78 -5.39
N ILE A 9 0.00 3.68 -4.87
CA ILE A 9 -0.25 3.18 -3.52
C ILE A 9 0.13 1.70 -3.42
N GLU A 10 -0.25 0.87 -4.40
CA GLU A 10 0.15 -0.54 -4.45
C GLU A 10 1.68 -0.68 -4.39
N HIS A 11 2.40 0.07 -5.23
CA HIS A 11 3.86 0.06 -5.22
C HIS A 11 4.44 0.53 -3.88
N SER A 12 3.89 1.61 -3.30
CA SER A 12 4.35 2.12 -2.01
C SER A 12 4.21 1.07 -0.90
N VAL A 13 3.08 0.35 -0.84
CA VAL A 13 2.86 -0.72 0.15
C VAL A 13 3.94 -1.79 0.03
N ARG A 14 4.29 -2.20 -1.20
CA ARG A 14 5.35 -3.20 -1.43
C ARG A 14 6.72 -2.69 -0.95
N VAL A 15 7.07 -1.45 -1.27
CA VAL A 15 8.32 -0.82 -0.81
C VAL A 15 8.36 -0.74 0.71
N LEU A 16 7.25 -0.36 1.35
CA LEU A 16 7.18 -0.25 2.80
C LEU A 16 7.29 -1.60 3.51
N LEU A 17 6.69 -2.66 2.96
CA LEU A 17 6.85 -4.02 3.48
C LEU A 17 8.29 -4.51 3.36
N HIS A 18 8.94 -4.21 2.24
CA HIS A 18 10.34 -4.57 2.04
C HIS A 18 11.25 -3.85 3.05
N LEU A 19 11.10 -2.53 3.20
CA LEU A 19 11.94 -1.73 4.09
C LEU A 19 11.62 -1.93 5.59
N GLY A 20 10.34 -2.05 5.93
CA GLY A 20 9.86 -2.08 7.31
C GLY A 20 9.76 -3.47 7.93
N ALA A 21 9.64 -4.53 7.12
CA ALA A 21 9.51 -5.90 7.60
C ALA A 21 10.46 -6.90 6.91
N GLY A 22 11.30 -6.44 5.97
CA GLY A 22 12.15 -7.34 5.18
C GLY A 22 11.38 -8.33 4.30
N LYS A 23 10.07 -8.13 4.13
CA LYS A 23 9.18 -9.10 3.50
C LYS A 23 9.08 -8.83 2.00
N SER A 24 9.48 -9.82 1.20
CA SER A 24 9.31 -9.79 -0.25
C SER A 24 7.83 -9.98 -0.61
N THR A 25 7.32 -9.17 -1.54
CA THR A 25 5.97 -9.31 -2.08
C THR A 25 5.90 -10.18 -3.32
N SER A 26 7.00 -10.84 -3.68
CA SER A 26 7.09 -11.80 -4.77
C SER A 26 7.68 -13.12 -4.29
N SER A 27 7.22 -14.22 -4.86
CA SER A 27 7.83 -15.55 -4.73
C SER A 27 8.50 -15.96 -6.04
N LEU A 28 9.56 -16.76 -5.94
CA LEU A 28 10.10 -17.51 -7.07
C LEU A 28 9.33 -18.84 -7.14
N ASP A 29 8.84 -19.23 -8.31
CA ASP A 29 8.27 -20.58 -8.50
C ASP A 29 9.36 -21.61 -8.83
N ASP A 30 8.95 -22.88 -8.93
CA ASP A 30 9.84 -24.02 -9.17
C ASP A 30 10.58 -23.92 -10.53
N ASP A 31 10.05 -23.13 -11.46
CA ASP A 31 10.63 -22.87 -12.78
C ASP A 31 11.55 -21.62 -12.79
N GLY A 32 11.75 -20.97 -11.64
CA GLY A 32 12.58 -19.78 -11.51
C GLY A 32 11.89 -18.48 -11.95
N ILE A 33 10.57 -18.48 -12.13
CA ILE A 33 9.79 -17.30 -12.52
C ILE A 33 9.35 -16.54 -11.28
N GLN A 34 9.57 -15.22 -11.29
CA GLN A 34 9.15 -14.35 -10.20
C GLN A 34 7.67 -13.99 -10.35
N LYS A 35 6.87 -14.33 -9.34
CA LYS A 35 5.44 -14.05 -9.27
C LYS A 35 5.13 -13.11 -8.12
N GLU A 36 4.55 -11.96 -8.42
CA GLU A 36 4.06 -11.03 -7.40
C GLU A 36 2.77 -11.54 -6.75
N TYR A 37 2.70 -11.45 -5.43
CA TYR A 37 1.44 -11.62 -4.71
C TYR A 37 0.49 -10.48 -5.06
N GLY A 38 -0.78 -10.80 -5.28
CA GLY A 38 -1.81 -9.78 -5.50
C GLY A 38 -1.98 -8.88 -4.28
N LEU A 39 -2.29 -7.60 -4.49
CA LEU A 39 -2.42 -6.60 -3.42
C LEU A 39 -3.41 -7.02 -2.31
N SER A 40 -4.48 -7.76 -2.67
CA SER A 40 -5.43 -8.31 -1.70
C SER A 40 -4.77 -9.22 -0.67
N ALA A 41 -3.90 -10.12 -1.13
CA ALA A 41 -3.14 -11.01 -0.24
C ALA A 41 -2.12 -10.21 0.59
N VAL A 42 -1.40 -9.29 -0.05
CA VAL A 42 -0.37 -8.46 0.60
C VAL A 42 -0.95 -7.63 1.75
N LEU A 43 -2.10 -6.97 1.55
CA LEU A 43 -2.79 -6.20 2.60
C LEU A 43 -3.47 -7.08 3.67
N GLY A 44 -3.52 -8.39 3.47
CA GLY A 44 -4.00 -9.36 4.46
C GLY A 44 -2.92 -9.88 5.41
N TRP A 45 -1.66 -9.52 5.17
CA TRP A 45 -0.54 -9.98 5.98
C TRP A 45 -0.42 -9.23 7.31
N PRO A 46 -0.05 -9.90 8.42
CA PRO A 46 0.24 -9.23 9.69
C PRO A 46 1.32 -8.14 9.57
N GLU A 47 2.30 -8.34 8.69
CA GLU A 47 3.37 -7.37 8.45
C GLU A 47 2.87 -6.09 7.79
N ALA A 48 1.80 -6.17 6.98
CA ALA A 48 1.20 -4.98 6.38
C ALA A 48 0.58 -4.10 7.45
N GLU A 49 -0.11 -4.71 8.42
CA GLU A 49 -0.66 -4.00 9.59
C GLU A 49 0.45 -3.45 10.49
N ALA A 50 1.51 -4.22 10.74
CA ALA A 50 2.65 -3.76 11.54
C ALA A 50 3.38 -2.55 10.92
N VAL A 51 3.55 -2.56 9.59
CA VAL A 51 4.26 -1.50 8.85
C VAL A 51 3.37 -0.27 8.66
N LEU A 52 2.11 -0.44 8.28
CA LEU A 52 1.20 0.65 7.92
C LEU A 52 0.44 1.23 9.13
N GLY A 53 0.27 0.43 10.18
CA GLY A 53 -0.70 0.66 11.24
C GLY A 53 -2.10 0.13 10.86
N ALA A 54 -2.85 -0.33 11.87
CA ALA A 54 -4.17 -0.96 11.72
C ALA A 54 -5.15 -0.13 10.89
N ASP A 55 -5.28 1.16 11.20
CA ASP A 55 -6.25 2.03 10.52
C ASP A 55 -5.94 2.20 9.03
N VAL A 56 -4.66 2.40 8.68
CA VAL A 56 -4.24 2.60 7.29
C VAL A 56 -4.36 1.29 6.52
N ALA A 57 -3.87 0.18 7.08
CA ALA A 57 -3.99 -1.14 6.45
C ALA A 57 -5.45 -1.49 6.18
N PHE A 58 -6.33 -1.25 7.16
CA PHE A 58 -7.77 -1.45 7.04
C PHE A 58 -8.38 -0.58 5.94
N ALA A 59 -8.11 0.73 5.96
CA ALA A 59 -8.64 1.67 4.96
C ALA A 59 -8.22 1.28 3.54
N LEU A 60 -6.94 0.99 3.33
CA LEU A 60 -6.42 0.57 2.03
C LEU A 60 -7.05 -0.74 1.57
N ARG A 61 -7.22 -1.72 2.47
CA ARG A 61 -7.86 -3.00 2.14
C ARG A 61 -9.30 -2.80 1.68
N VAL A 62 -10.09 -2.03 2.43
CA VAL A 62 -11.50 -1.76 2.11
C VAL A 62 -11.64 -1.00 0.79
N LEU A 63 -10.86 0.06 0.60
CA LEU A 63 -10.98 0.93 -0.58
C LEU A 63 -10.47 0.25 -1.87
N LEU A 64 -9.33 -0.42 -1.80
CA LEU A 64 -8.62 -0.86 -3.00
C LEU A 64 -9.07 -2.24 -3.49
N VAL A 65 -9.26 -3.20 -2.58
CA VAL A 65 -9.28 -4.63 -2.94
C VAL A 65 -10.46 -5.42 -2.36
N HIS A 66 -11.15 -4.91 -1.35
CA HIS A 66 -12.22 -5.66 -0.70
C HIS A 66 -13.47 -5.76 -1.61
N PRO A 67 -14.04 -6.97 -1.84
CA PRO A 67 -15.17 -7.15 -2.76
C PRO A 67 -16.46 -6.42 -2.37
N TRP A 68 -16.71 -6.26 -1.06
CA TRP A 68 -17.84 -5.48 -0.54
C TRP A 68 -17.52 -4.00 -0.35
N GLY A 69 -16.29 -3.59 -0.64
CA GLY A 69 -15.90 -2.20 -0.67
C GLY A 69 -15.94 -1.63 -2.09
N PRO A 70 -15.45 -0.40 -2.28
CA PRO A 70 -15.36 0.24 -3.59
C PRO A 70 -14.52 -0.54 -4.60
N ASN A 71 -13.57 -1.36 -4.12
CA ASN A 71 -12.72 -2.24 -4.93
C ASN A 71 -11.99 -1.48 -6.05
N LEU A 72 -11.51 -0.28 -5.74
CA LEU A 72 -11.05 0.72 -6.72
C LEU A 72 -9.90 0.22 -7.56
N ARG A 73 -8.97 -0.56 -7.00
CA ARG A 73 -7.82 -1.08 -7.73
C ARG A 73 -8.27 -2.03 -8.84
N ASN A 74 -9.19 -2.95 -8.53
CA ASN A 74 -9.66 -3.92 -9.51
C ASN A 74 -10.57 -3.28 -10.54
N ARG A 75 -11.51 -2.44 -10.12
CA ARG A 75 -12.39 -1.71 -11.04
C ARG A 75 -11.61 -0.81 -11.99
N SER A 76 -10.60 -0.09 -11.47
CA SER A 76 -9.74 0.76 -12.30
C SER A 76 -8.95 -0.05 -13.32
N ALA A 77 -8.39 -1.21 -12.93
CA ALA A 77 -7.61 -2.06 -13.84
C ALA A 77 -8.46 -2.67 -14.96
N HIS A 78 -9.76 -2.87 -14.72
CA HIS A 78 -10.70 -3.39 -15.71
C HIS A 78 -11.45 -2.30 -16.49
N GLY A 79 -11.19 -1.02 -16.25
CA GLY A 79 -11.92 0.08 -16.90
C GLY A 79 -13.39 0.19 -16.48
N LEU A 80 -13.72 -0.25 -15.26
CA LEU A 80 -15.09 -0.30 -14.70
C LEU A 80 -15.40 0.88 -13.75
N ILE A 81 -14.66 1.97 -13.85
CA ILE A 81 -14.90 3.20 -13.08
C ILE A 81 -15.54 4.22 -14.02
N ASP A 82 -16.77 4.63 -13.71
CA ASP A 82 -17.49 5.72 -14.38
C ASP A 82 -17.20 7.08 -13.71
N ASP A 83 -17.62 8.16 -14.38
CA ASP A 83 -17.38 9.53 -13.92
C ASP A 83 -17.99 9.81 -12.53
N GLY A 84 -19.18 9.26 -12.26
CA GLY A 84 -19.83 9.41 -10.95
C GLY A 84 -19.07 8.72 -9.82
N ALA A 85 -18.42 7.58 -10.11
CA ALA A 85 -17.54 6.92 -9.17
C ALA A 85 -16.25 7.71 -8.92
N ILE A 86 -15.69 8.39 -9.94
CA ILE A 86 -14.47 9.21 -9.80
C ILE A 86 -14.70 10.39 -8.87
N ASP A 87 -15.83 11.08 -9.01
CA ASP A 87 -16.21 12.22 -8.17
C ASP A 87 -16.93 11.77 -6.88
N GLY A 88 -16.95 10.46 -6.62
CA GLY A 88 -17.60 9.86 -5.47
C GLY A 88 -16.75 9.89 -4.19
N PRO A 89 -17.40 9.72 -3.02
CA PRO A 89 -16.75 9.85 -1.72
C PRO A 89 -15.60 8.85 -1.50
N SER A 90 -15.66 7.68 -2.13
CA SER A 90 -14.59 6.67 -2.02
C SER A 90 -13.29 7.12 -2.68
N CYS A 91 -13.40 7.78 -3.83
CA CYS A 91 -12.26 8.28 -4.59
C CYS A 91 -11.69 9.55 -3.97
N GLU A 92 -12.56 10.45 -3.51
CA GLU A 92 -12.18 11.61 -2.71
C GLU A 92 -11.44 11.19 -1.42
N TYR A 93 -11.96 10.20 -0.70
CA TYR A 93 -11.30 9.68 0.49
C TYR A 93 -9.94 9.06 0.15
N LEU A 94 -9.83 8.27 -0.92
CA LEU A 94 -8.56 7.69 -1.36
C LEU A 94 -7.52 8.77 -1.66
N TRP A 95 -7.94 9.87 -2.28
CA TRP A 95 -7.08 11.03 -2.53
C TRP A 95 -6.59 11.67 -1.24
N TRP A 96 -7.49 11.97 -0.30
CA TRP A 96 -7.12 12.54 0.99
C TRP A 96 -6.22 11.60 1.80
N LEU A 97 -6.47 10.29 1.74
CA LEU A 97 -5.61 9.29 2.37
C LEU A 97 -4.21 9.32 1.76
N ALA A 98 -4.08 9.42 0.43
CA ALA A 98 -2.77 9.52 -0.23
C ALA A 98 -2.01 10.77 0.23
N VAL A 99 -2.68 11.94 0.27
CA VAL A 99 -2.09 13.19 0.78
C VAL A 99 -1.67 13.03 2.24
N ARG A 100 -2.52 12.43 3.08
CA ARG A 100 -2.22 12.17 4.49
C ARG A 100 -0.97 11.29 4.64
N LEU A 101 -0.82 10.24 3.82
CA LEU A 101 0.35 9.35 3.87
C LEU A 101 1.65 10.07 3.45
N CYS A 102 1.57 11.05 2.56
CA CYS A 102 2.72 11.87 2.19
C CYS A 102 3.13 12.83 3.32
N LEU A 103 2.17 13.45 4.00
CA LEU A 103 2.41 14.45 5.05
C LEU A 103 2.70 13.82 6.42
N SER A 104 2.07 12.69 6.71
CA SER A 104 2.18 11.94 7.96
C SER A 104 2.34 10.45 7.61
N PRO A 105 3.57 10.02 7.29
CA PRO A 105 3.80 8.66 6.84
C PRO A 105 3.57 7.64 7.96
N PRO A 106 3.39 6.36 7.61
CA PRO A 106 3.17 5.30 8.59
C PRO A 106 4.29 5.20 9.64
N PRO A 107 4.02 4.62 10.81
CA PRO A 107 4.97 4.53 11.93
C PRO A 107 6.35 4.01 11.50
N SER A 108 6.38 2.92 10.73
CA SER A 108 7.61 2.31 10.20
C SER A 108 8.51 3.30 9.45
N VAL A 109 7.93 4.14 8.59
CA VAL A 109 8.66 5.16 7.82
C VAL A 109 9.08 6.31 8.72
N ARG A 110 8.18 6.75 9.60
CA ARG A 110 8.46 7.85 10.51
C ARG A 110 9.63 7.50 11.42
N ASP A 111 9.62 6.30 11.99
CA ASP A 111 10.64 5.83 12.91
C ASP A 111 11.98 5.60 12.17
N ALA A 112 11.94 5.06 10.94
CA ALA A 112 13.13 4.95 10.08
C ALA A 112 13.72 6.32 9.68
N ARG A 113 12.90 7.37 9.53
CA ARG A 113 13.38 8.74 9.24
C ARG A 113 13.94 9.45 10.47
N LEU A 114 13.46 9.09 11.66
CA LEU A 114 13.93 9.67 12.93
C LEU A 114 15.17 8.94 13.47
N GLY A 115 15.35 7.66 13.14
CA GLY A 115 16.60 6.93 13.35
C GLY A 115 17.64 7.34 12.31
N GLY A 116 18.38 8.41 12.56
CA GLY A 116 19.56 8.77 11.76
C GLY A 116 20.57 7.61 11.64
N PRO A 117 21.54 7.68 10.70
CA PRO A 117 22.51 6.60 10.50
C PRO A 117 23.21 6.24 11.82
N PRO A 118 23.54 4.96 12.06
CA PRO A 118 24.25 4.57 13.27
C PRO A 118 25.51 5.44 13.38
N ALA A 119 25.65 6.16 14.50
CA ALA A 119 26.84 6.94 14.78
C ALA A 119 28.04 6.01 14.59
N ALA A 120 28.93 6.37 13.66
CA ALA A 120 30.09 5.58 13.32
C ALA A 120 30.80 5.20 14.62
N ALA A 121 30.81 3.90 14.92
CA ALA A 121 31.50 3.36 16.08
C ALA A 121 32.97 3.75 15.96
N SER A 122 33.37 4.73 16.78
CA SER A 122 34.71 5.23 16.86
C SER A 122 35.44 4.40 17.90
N THR A 123 36.06 3.29 17.48
CA THR A 123 37.13 2.58 18.21
C THR A 123 37.91 1.72 17.24
#